data_AF-A0A1Q7V1U1-F1
#
_entry.id   AF-A0A1Q7V1U1-F1
#
_cell.length_a   1.000
_cell.length_b   1.000
_cell.length_c   1.000
_cell.angle_alpha   90.00
_cell.angle_beta   90.00
_cell.angle_gamma   90.00
#
_symmetry.space_group_name_H-M   'P 1'
#
loop_
_entity.id
_entity.type
_entity.pdbx_description
1 polymer ?
#
loop_
_entity_poly.entity_id
_entity_poly.type
_entity_poly.pdbx_seq_one_letter_code
_entity_poly.pdbx_strand_id
1 'polypeptide(L)'
;MPDSRAASEISNVIRYERLQSGAFYADFRRDKRLNPEVYHCVIQREGTSEILRWSQHRTLNAAIRAARAELKRLSLKDKEKHEAELPGTSVQPT
;
A
#
# COMPACT_ATOMS: atom_id res chain seq x y z
N MET A 1 -35.96 -15.53 24.20
CA MET A 1 -34.66 -15.01 24.65
C MET A 1 -33.71 -15.03 23.44
N PRO A 2 -33.30 -13.90 22.86
CA PRO A 2 -32.29 -13.92 21.81
C PRO A 2 -30.89 -13.93 22.44
N ASP A 3 -30.10 -14.95 22.11
CA ASP A 3 -28.69 -15.09 22.48
C ASP A 3 -27.88 -13.86 22.04
N SER A 4 -27.50 -13.03 23.02
CA SER A 4 -26.59 -11.90 22.85
C SER A 4 -25.13 -12.35 22.96
N ARG A 5 -24.74 -13.38 22.21
CA ARG A 5 -23.37 -13.90 22.23
C ARG A 5 -22.71 -13.77 20.86
N ALA A 6 -21.62 -12.98 20.84
CA ALA A 6 -20.54 -12.94 19.84
C ALA A 6 -20.35 -11.64 19.03
N ALA A 7 -20.59 -10.45 19.62
CA ALA A 7 -20.03 -9.19 19.11
C ALA A 7 -18.57 -8.94 19.56
N SER A 8 -17.82 -9.97 19.97
CA SER A 8 -16.51 -9.82 20.63
C SER A 8 -15.47 -10.83 20.15
N GLU A 9 -15.42 -11.10 18.84
CA GLU A 9 -14.27 -11.76 18.24
C GLU A 9 -13.80 -10.95 17.04
N ILE A 10 -12.48 -10.79 16.91
CA ILE A 10 -11.77 -10.16 15.79
C ILE A 10 -11.53 -8.63 15.90
N SER A 11 -10.87 -8.18 16.96
CA SER A 11 -10.15 -6.88 16.97
C SER A 11 -8.63 -7.02 17.11
N ASN A 12 -8.08 -8.19 16.76
CA ASN A 12 -6.63 -8.44 16.83
C ASN A 12 -5.85 -7.73 15.70
N VAL A 13 -6.55 -7.09 14.76
CA VAL A 13 -5.95 -6.36 13.64
C VAL A 13 -6.27 -4.87 13.79
N ILE A 14 -5.27 -4.07 14.17
CA ILE A 14 -5.41 -2.61 14.15
C ILE A 14 -5.09 -2.12 12.73
N ARG A 15 -6.01 -1.34 12.15
CA ARG A 15 -5.80 -0.61 10.89
C ARG A 15 -5.28 0.79 11.21
N TYR A 16 -4.30 1.25 10.43
CA TYR A 16 -3.81 2.63 10.53
C TYR A 16 -4.24 3.45 9.32
N GLU A 17 -4.02 4.76 9.42
CA GLU A 17 -4.23 5.68 8.31
C GLU A 17 -3.47 5.20 7.06
N ARG A 18 -4.19 5.18 5.95
CA ARG A 18 -3.65 4.82 4.64
C ARG A 18 -2.73 5.95 4.16
N LEU A 19 -1.55 5.58 3.67
CA LEU A 19 -0.70 6.53 2.94
C LEU A 19 -0.99 6.42 1.46
N GLN A 20 -1.12 7.57 0.78
CA GLN A 20 -1.34 7.62 -0.66
C GLN A 20 -0.26 8.49 -1.32
N SER A 21 0.17 8.09 -2.52
CA SER A 21 1.09 8.85 -3.36
C SER A 21 0.77 8.59 -4.83
N GLY A 22 0.18 9.58 -5.49
CA GLY A 22 -0.34 9.42 -6.85
C GLY A 22 -1.37 8.29 -6.91
N ALA A 23 -1.21 7.40 -7.89
CA ALA A 23 -2.06 6.22 -8.08
C ALA A 23 -1.73 5.04 -7.14
N PHE A 24 -0.85 5.21 -6.16
CA PHE A 24 -0.43 4.12 -5.26
C PHE A 24 -0.82 4.41 -3.82
N TYR A 25 -1.20 3.37 -3.08
CA TYR A 25 -1.51 3.48 -1.66
C TYR A 25 -0.87 2.36 -0.85
N ALA A 26 -0.63 2.65 0.42
CA ALA A 26 -0.09 1.71 1.40
C ALA A 26 -1.06 1.58 2.58
N ASP A 27 -1.50 0.35 2.83
CA ASP A 27 -2.33 -0.02 3.97
C ASP A 27 -1.46 -0.71 5.03
N PHE A 28 -1.69 -0.35 6.30
CA PHE A 28 -0.97 -0.90 7.44
C PHE A 28 -1.91 -1.68 8.34
N ARG A 29 -1.47 -2.87 8.74
CA ARG A 29 -2.19 -3.73 9.67
C ARG A 29 -1.23 -4.19 10.76
N ARG A 30 -1.58 -3.97 12.03
CA ARG A 30 -0.86 -4.55 13.16
C ARG A 30 -1.55 -5.84 13.57
N ASP A 31 -0.80 -6.93 13.55
CA ASP A 31 -1.23 -8.21 14.09
C ASP A 31 -0.77 -8.32 15.55
N LYS A 32 -1.74 -8.39 16.47
CA LYS A 32 -1.52 -8.57 17.91
C LYS A 32 -1.46 -10.04 18.34
N ARG A 33 -1.69 -11.00 17.43
CA ARG A 33 -1.65 -12.44 17.75
C ARG A 33 -0.22 -12.95 17.89
N LEU A 34 0.74 -12.27 17.27
CA LEU A 34 2.15 -12.64 17.28
C LEU A 34 2.91 -11.84 18.32
N ASN A 35 3.78 -12.50 19.08
CA ASN A 35 4.78 -11.89 19.94
C ASN A 35 6.18 -12.24 19.40
N PRO A 36 6.99 -11.26 18.94
CA PRO A 36 6.73 -9.82 18.95
C PRO A 36 5.66 -9.40 17.94
N GLU A 37 4.99 -8.27 18.23
CA GLU A 37 3.97 -7.70 17.36
C GLU A 37 4.52 -7.39 15.96
N VAL A 38 3.75 -7.71 14.93
CA VAL A 38 4.15 -7.52 13.53
C VAL A 38 3.25 -6.50 12.86
N TYR A 39 3.89 -5.57 12.15
CA TYR A 39 3.25 -4.56 11.32
C TYR A 39 3.37 -4.98 9.85
N HIS A 40 2.25 -5.37 9.27
CA HIS A 40 2.13 -5.64 7.86
C HIS A 40 1.93 -4.32 7.11
N CYS A 41 2.69 -4.14 6.03
CA CYS A 41 2.54 -3.06 5.07
C CYS A 41 2.23 -3.69 3.72
N VAL A 42 1.09 -3.32 3.15
CA VAL A 42 0.63 -3.78 1.82
C VAL A 42 0.56 -2.54 0.93
N ILE A 43 1.22 -2.58 -0.22
CA ILE A 43 1.22 -1.49 -1.20
C ILE A 43 0.54 -1.99 -2.47
N GLN A 44 -0.40 -1.19 -2.95
CA GLN A 44 -1.24 -1.48 -4.09
C GLN A 44 -1.37 -0.24 -4.97
N ARG A 45 -1.79 -0.43 -6.21
CA ARG A 45 -2.20 0.66 -7.09
C ARG A 45 -3.73 0.81 -7.02
N GLU A 46 -4.19 2.05 -7.06
CA GLU A 46 -5.60 2.40 -7.12
C GLU A 46 -6.22 1.84 -8.41
N GLY A 47 -7.42 1.28 -8.30
CA GLY A 47 -8.12 0.65 -9.43
C GLY A 47 -7.64 -0.77 -9.77
N THR A 48 -6.67 -1.34 -9.06
CA THR A 48 -6.26 -2.74 -9.21
C THR A 48 -6.26 -3.48 -7.87
N SER A 49 -6.50 -4.79 -7.93
CA SER A 49 -6.36 -5.69 -6.77
C SER A 49 -4.94 -6.23 -6.62
N GLU A 50 -4.03 -5.86 -7.52
CA GLU A 50 -2.64 -6.30 -7.50
C GLU A 50 -1.89 -5.77 -6.28
N ILE A 51 -1.23 -6.69 -5.56
CA ILE A 51 -0.31 -6.35 -4.49
C ILE A 51 1.06 -6.12 -5.10
N LEU A 52 1.46 -4.86 -5.20
CA LEU A 52 2.78 -4.47 -5.73
C LEU A 52 3.90 -4.81 -4.76
N ARG A 53 3.63 -4.66 -3.46
CA ARG A 53 4.59 -5.01 -2.43
C ARG A 53 3.90 -5.38 -1.13
N TRP A 54 4.40 -6.43 -0.50
CA TRP A 54 4.05 -6.79 0.87
C TRP A 54 5.33 -6.87 1.71
N SER A 55 5.29 -6.29 2.90
CA SER A 55 6.42 -6.34 3.85
C SER A 55 5.94 -6.40 5.30
N GLN A 56 6.82 -6.87 6.16
CA GLN A 56 6.59 -7.01 7.60
C GLN A 56 7.64 -6.25 8.37
N HIS A 57 7.22 -5.54 9.42
CA HIS A 57 8.08 -4.70 10.23
C HIS A 57 7.79 -4.89 11.71
N ARG A 58 8.81 -4.69 12.55
CA ARG A 58 8.67 -4.79 14.01
C ARG A 58 8.07 -3.54 14.65
N THR A 59 8.02 -2.42 13.93
CA THR A 59 7.47 -1.15 14.42
C THR A 59 6.68 -0.46 13.32
N LEU A 60 5.65 0.31 13.72
CA LEU A 60 4.86 1.14 12.81
C LEU A 60 5.73 2.14 12.04
N ASN A 61 6.68 2.79 12.72
CA ASN A 61 7.58 3.76 12.11
C ASN A 61 8.47 3.14 11.03
N ALA A 62 8.95 1.91 11.23
CA ALA A 62 9.69 1.20 10.20
C ALA A 62 8.82 0.90 8.97
N ALA A 63 7.57 0.45 9.20
CA ALA A 63 6.61 0.21 8.14
C ALA A 63 6.29 1.49 7.34
N ILE A 64 6.00 2.60 8.02
CA ILE A 64 5.69 3.90 7.39
C ILE A 64 6.89 4.41 6.57
N ARG A 65 8.11 4.34 7.08
CA ARG A 65 9.30 4.76 6.34
C ARG A 65 9.51 3.93 5.08
N ALA A 66 9.41 2.61 5.20
CA ALA A 66 9.52 1.70 4.06
C ALA A 66 8.44 1.95 3.01
N ALA A 67 7.20 2.16 3.45
CA ALA A 67 6.07 2.48 2.58
C ALA A 67 6.28 3.79 1.83
N ARG A 68 6.69 4.86 2.52
CA ARG A 68 6.96 6.16 1.88
C ARG A 68 8.05 6.07 0.82
N ALA A 69 9.14 5.36 1.13
CA ALA A 69 10.22 5.16 0.17
C ALA A 69 9.74 4.40 -1.07
N GLU A 70 8.94 3.35 -0.86
CA GLU A 70 8.41 2.54 -1.97
C GLU A 70 7.37 3.29 -2.81
N LEU A 71 6.43 3.99 -2.16
CA LEU A 71 5.42 4.80 -2.85
C LEU A 71 6.07 5.88 -3.72
N LYS A 72 7.13 6.54 -3.21
CA LYS A 72 7.90 7.51 -3.98
C LYS A 72 8.57 6.85 -5.19
N ARG A 73 9.18 5.68 -5.01
CA ARG A 73 9.83 4.92 -6.10
C ARG A 73 8.83 4.51 -7.18
N LEU A 74 7.65 4.03 -6.79
CA LEU A 74 6.59 3.62 -7.71
C LEU A 74 6.02 4.83 -8.47
N SER A 75 5.79 5.95 -7.78
CA SER A 75 5.30 7.18 -8.41
C SER A 75 6.31 7.73 -9.43
N LEU A 76 7.61 7.67 -9.15
CA LEU A 76 8.64 8.08 -10.12
C LEU A 76 8.65 7.16 -11.35
N LYS A 77 8.62 5.84 -11.15
CA LYS A 77 8.61 4.86 -12.24
C LYS A 77 7.36 5.00 -13.14
N ASP A 78 6.21 5.32 -12.55
CA ASP A 78 4.96 5.53 -13.29
C ASP A 78 5.03 6.79 -14.16
N LYS A 79 5.65 7.87 -13.65
CA LYS A 79 5.92 9.09 -14.44
C LYS A 79 6.86 8.83 -15.61
N GLU A 80 7.97 8.12 -15.36
CA GLU A 80 8.94 7.77 -16.41
C GLU A 80 8.30 6.93 -17.52
N LYS A 81 7.43 5.96 -17.15
CA LYS A 81 6.68 5.18 -18.14
C LYS A 81 5.75 6.06 -18.97
N HIS A 82 5.02 6.96 -18.32
CA HIS A 82 4.09 7.83 -19.02
C HIS A 82 4.80 8.81 -19.97
N GLU A 83 6.00 9.26 -19.62
CA GLU A 83 6.83 10.13 -20.45
C GLU A 83 7.51 9.37 -21.61
N ALA A 84 7.89 8.10 -21.40
CA ALA A 84 8.41 7.23 -22.46
C ALA A 84 7.34 6.78 -23.47
N GLU A 85 6.05 6.84 -23.12
CA GLU A 85 4.92 6.49 -23.99
C GLU A 85 4.35 7.69 -24.78
N LEU A 86 5.01 8.85 -24.77
CA LEU A 86 4.76 9.91 -25.74
C LEU A 86 5.63 9.67 -26.99
N PRO A 87 5.13 9.01 -28.05
CA PRO A 87 5.85 9.02 -29.31
C PRO A 87 5.91 10.46 -29.80
N GLY A 88 7.13 10.93 -30.08
CA GLY A 88 7.32 12.13 -30.86
C GLY A 88 6.45 12.05 -32.11
N THR A 89 5.49 12.96 -32.21
CA THR A 89 4.75 13.22 -33.45
C THR A 89 5.78 13.68 -34.47
N SER A 90 6.40 12.71 -35.13
CA SER A 90 7.25 12.91 -36.29
C SER A 90 6.33 13.31 -37.43
N VAL A 91 6.10 14.61 -37.57
CA VAL A 91 5.51 15.20 -38.76
C VAL A 91 6.53 15.02 -39.90
N GLN A 92 6.26 14.08 -40.80
CA GLN A 92 7.00 13.98 -42.07
C GLN A 92 6.59 15.14 -42.99
N PRO A 93 7.54 15.77 -43.71
CA PRO A 93 7.23 16.82 -44.67
C PRO A 93 6.71 16.22 -45.99
N THR A 94 5.74 16.88 -46.62
CA THR A 94 5.38 16.69 -48.03
C THR A 94 5.43 18.06 -48.72
#